data_AF-A0A521TPI1-F1
#
_entry.id   AF-A0A521TPI1-F1
#
_cell.length_a   1.000
_cell.length_b   1.000
_cell.length_c   1.000
_cell.angle_alpha   90.00
_cell.angle_beta   90.00
_cell.angle_gamma   90.00
#
_symmetry.space_group_name_H-M   'P 1'
#
loop_
_entity.id
_entity.type
_entity.pdbx_description
1 polymer ?
#
loop_
_entity_poly.entity_id
_entity_poly.type
_entity_poly.pdbx_seq_one_letter_code
_entity_poly.pdbx_strand_id
1 'polypeptide(L)'
;MPFCTECGARHDDSAKVCPSCGQTISAPPLDEDLDDLLASLDADVEGIAATPTFGDTATHSHAIEPTPDYLEQIQDVRAAIAAQSGALQDLDDLSWDNTIASSIRDELNEALRHLRDLIPPEELAEPHRDFVVGTEKLVHGFVALIEALSAGQSGAPVDAAQGEIVEANDHFHRGTEALNAYLGIDAPETNVAVLGGADAEDDLGLDDLDFDFKDEPAAANTPPAAADSDDAALRVIEAVELDTDEPEPVDSLDDLPDLPDDLASLDDDPSAGTMESPFSGLGGPTFPPSMPVAEAAVPAREPIASAWPSLGDAATDAVLLEIEGGWIRGRPNVYDAIERSIRAAVVDALRAAMETRQRVEDEANGEIRRISLERKRLLDEVESLRRENHGLQVERGELRRSLNELERERQSASNRRQQMFQDTETQRSQLLGEIEQLGGQLEAMRKNIEGLLNLSGVAARQGGGTTSPPSTTLRTAAQVSTPTPPTAMAPDDTTVSEIRIGGIAADDRAAIEFAIEMIDGVALEEPAKDDNGTLVIRLRHAAGVDLIDPLLSLPGPELNYVGAPRDGVLEFAVA
;
A
#
# COMPACT_ATOMS: atom_id res chain seq x y z
N MET A 1 -1.77 24.13 52.47
CA MET A 1 -2.21 24.61 51.15
C MET A 1 -2.16 23.46 50.17
N PRO A 2 -3.26 22.70 49.99
CA PRO A 2 -3.35 21.72 48.93
C PRO A 2 -3.33 22.41 47.56
N PHE A 3 -2.94 21.64 46.53
CA PHE A 3 -2.96 22.08 45.15
C PHE A 3 -3.81 21.09 44.32
N CYS A 4 -4.47 21.60 43.29
CA CYS A 4 -5.18 20.75 42.33
C CYS A 4 -4.15 20.04 41.44
N THR A 5 -4.23 18.71 41.33
CA THR A 5 -3.30 17.90 40.53
C THR A 5 -3.48 18.06 39.03
N GLU A 6 -4.67 18.42 38.54
CA GLU A 6 -4.90 18.72 37.11
C GLU A 6 -4.37 20.10 36.73
N CYS A 7 -4.82 21.18 37.40
CA CYS A 7 -4.57 22.55 36.94
C CYS A 7 -3.46 23.29 37.71
N GLY A 8 -2.80 22.64 38.67
CA GLY A 8 -1.71 23.21 39.48
C GLY A 8 -2.11 24.36 40.44
N ALA A 9 -3.38 24.76 40.45
CA ALA A 9 -3.86 25.86 41.27
C ALA A 9 -3.74 25.54 42.77
N ARG A 10 -3.27 26.53 43.55
CA ARG A 10 -3.16 26.44 45.02
C ARG A 10 -4.44 26.95 45.67
N HIS A 11 -4.90 26.25 46.70
CA HIS A 11 -6.14 26.60 47.41
C HIS A 11 -5.94 26.68 48.92
N ASP A 12 -6.85 27.39 49.59
CA ASP A 12 -6.97 27.37 51.05
C ASP A 12 -7.36 25.97 51.53
N ASP A 13 -6.91 25.61 52.74
CA ASP A 13 -7.07 24.26 53.32
C ASP A 13 -8.54 23.83 53.57
N SER A 14 -9.50 24.73 53.34
CA SER A 14 -10.95 24.46 53.41
C SER A 14 -11.60 24.11 52.07
N ALA A 15 -10.90 24.28 50.94
CA ALA A 15 -11.43 24.01 49.62
C ALA A 15 -11.41 22.49 49.33
N LYS A 16 -12.60 21.90 49.15
CA LYS A 16 -12.74 20.48 48.77
C LYS A 16 -12.77 20.24 47.26
N VAL A 17 -13.04 21.29 46.48
CA VAL A 17 -13.22 21.24 45.03
C VAL A 17 -12.51 22.44 44.42
N CYS A 18 -11.77 22.23 43.34
CA CYS A 18 -11.08 23.29 42.60
C CYS A 18 -12.09 24.19 41.89
N PRO A 19 -12.15 25.49 42.16
CA PRO A 19 -13.06 26.40 41.45
C PRO A 19 -12.68 26.63 39.98
N SER A 20 -11.48 26.21 39.54
CA SER A 20 -11.02 26.38 38.15
C SER A 20 -11.38 25.21 37.23
N CYS A 21 -11.29 23.95 37.70
CA CYS A 21 -11.59 22.75 36.89
C CYS A 21 -12.70 21.85 37.45
N GLY A 22 -13.20 22.08 38.67
CA GLY A 22 -14.28 21.30 39.26
C GLY A 22 -13.86 19.97 39.91
N GLN A 23 -12.59 19.57 39.84
CA GLN A 23 -12.11 18.35 40.50
C GLN A 23 -12.03 18.47 42.02
N THR A 24 -12.17 17.32 42.70
CA THR A 24 -11.89 17.20 44.13
C THR A 24 -10.41 17.46 44.42
N ILE A 25 -10.15 18.33 45.40
CA ILE A 25 -8.79 18.60 45.86
C ILE A 25 -8.42 17.50 46.85
N SER A 26 -7.56 16.59 46.43
CA SER A 26 -7.00 15.56 47.31
C SER A 26 -6.26 16.21 48.48
N ALA A 27 -6.69 15.91 49.71
CA ALA A 27 -5.87 16.21 50.87
C ALA A 27 -4.56 15.42 50.77
N PRO A 28 -3.41 15.98 51.17
CA PRO A 28 -2.22 15.17 51.37
C PRO A 28 -2.55 14.03 52.37
N PRO A 29 -1.97 12.83 52.21
CA PRO A 29 -2.10 11.78 53.21
C PRO A 29 -1.69 12.33 54.58
N LEU A 30 -2.38 11.93 55.63
CA LEU A 30 -2.02 12.36 56.97
C LEU A 30 -0.67 11.73 57.34
N ASP A 31 0.11 12.37 58.21
CA ASP A 31 1.43 11.84 58.60
C ASP A 31 1.32 10.41 59.18
N GLU A 32 0.16 10.02 59.72
CA GLU A 32 -0.16 8.66 60.19
C GLU A 32 -0.27 7.62 59.05
N ASP A 33 -0.73 8.01 57.86
CA ASP A 33 -0.80 7.13 56.67
C ASP A 33 0.58 6.96 56.01
N LEU A 34 1.52 7.88 56.27
CA LEU A 34 2.86 7.88 55.68
C LEU A 34 3.76 6.80 56.29
N ASP A 35 3.61 6.55 57.60
CA ASP A 35 4.35 5.50 58.32
C ASP A 35 3.94 4.10 57.85
N ASP A 36 2.65 3.86 57.56
CA ASP A 36 2.17 2.58 57.01
C ASP A 36 2.66 2.36 55.56
N LEU A 37 2.71 3.42 54.74
CA LEU A 37 3.29 3.36 53.38
C LEU A 37 4.80 3.08 53.41
N LEU A 38 5.56 3.72 54.31
CA LEU A 38 6.99 3.44 54.49
C LEU A 38 7.23 2.02 55.01
N ALA A 39 6.41 1.53 55.93
CA ALA A 39 6.46 0.15 56.42
C ALA A 39 6.18 -0.90 55.32
N SER A 40 5.31 -0.58 54.35
CA SER A 40 5.11 -1.45 53.17
C SER A 40 6.30 -1.43 52.21
N LEU A 41 6.95 -0.27 52.03
CA LEU A 41 8.10 -0.12 51.13
C LEU A 41 9.33 -0.88 51.64
N ASP A 42 9.63 -0.82 52.93
CA ASP A 42 10.75 -1.55 53.53
C ASP A 42 10.55 -3.09 53.45
N ALA A 43 9.31 -3.57 53.49
CA ALA A 43 8.98 -4.98 53.35
C ALA A 43 9.28 -5.53 51.94
N ASP A 44 9.06 -4.73 50.89
CA ASP A 44 9.38 -5.11 49.51
C ASP A 44 10.89 -5.01 49.20
N VAL A 45 11.61 -4.09 49.85
CA VAL A 45 13.06 -3.90 49.63
C VAL A 45 13.90 -5.04 50.23
N GLU A 46 13.51 -5.62 51.39
CA GLU A 46 14.21 -6.80 51.94
C GLU A 46 14.07 -8.05 51.04
N GLY A 47 13.07 -8.11 50.16
CA GLY A 47 12.92 -9.20 49.17
C GLY A 47 13.94 -9.18 48.02
N ILE A 48 14.54 -8.02 47.72
CA ILE A 48 15.40 -7.82 46.54
C ILE A 48 16.90 -8.01 46.88
N ALA A 49 17.27 -8.02 48.16
CA ALA A 49 18.66 -8.11 48.61
C ALA A 49 19.30 -9.52 48.56
N ALA A 50 18.61 -10.52 48.02
CA ALA A 50 19.13 -11.88 47.85
C ALA A 50 19.73 -12.08 46.44
N THR A 51 21.03 -11.78 46.29
CA THR A 51 21.77 -12.02 45.03
C THR A 51 21.70 -13.49 44.59
N PRO A 52 21.16 -13.83 43.41
CA PRO A 52 21.24 -15.18 42.89
C PRO A 52 22.65 -15.47 42.39
N THR A 53 23.36 -16.37 43.07
CA THR A 53 24.59 -16.97 42.55
C THR A 53 24.30 -17.69 41.24
N PHE A 54 24.96 -17.28 40.16
CA PHE A 54 25.02 -18.04 38.91
C PHE A 54 25.55 -19.45 39.19
N GLY A 55 24.68 -20.46 39.06
CA GLY A 55 25.00 -21.86 39.26
C GLY A 55 24.07 -22.74 38.42
N ASP A 56 24.67 -23.62 37.64
CA ASP A 56 24.04 -24.49 36.64
C ASP A 56 22.67 -25.07 37.02
N THR A 57 21.60 -24.54 36.42
CA THR A 57 20.35 -25.28 36.17
C THR A 57 19.96 -25.18 34.69
N ALA A 58 20.73 -25.87 33.86
CA ALA A 58 20.21 -26.35 32.59
C ALA A 58 18.97 -27.24 32.84
N THR A 59 18.11 -27.38 31.83
CA THR A 59 16.85 -28.15 31.86
C THR A 59 15.77 -27.62 32.81
N HIS A 60 15.07 -26.56 32.40
CA HIS A 60 13.59 -26.45 32.47
C HIS A 60 13.13 -25.50 31.34
N SER A 61 13.49 -25.85 30.11
CA SER A 61 12.98 -25.15 28.92
C SER A 61 11.54 -25.59 28.69
N HIS A 62 10.60 -24.91 29.34
CA HIS A 62 9.26 -24.81 28.78
C HIS A 62 9.42 -23.99 27.50
N ALA A 63 9.30 -24.68 26.35
CA ALA A 63 9.05 -23.98 25.10
C ALA A 63 7.73 -23.23 25.28
N ILE A 64 7.84 -21.92 25.51
CA ILE A 64 6.72 -21.00 25.35
C ILE A 64 6.50 -20.99 23.84
N GLU A 65 5.53 -21.78 23.38
CA GLU A 65 5.10 -21.75 21.98
C GLU A 65 4.79 -20.28 21.64
N PRO A 66 5.35 -19.73 20.56
CA PRO A 66 5.13 -18.33 20.22
C PRO A 66 3.63 -18.11 20.09
N THR A 67 3.08 -17.26 20.95
CA THR A 67 1.65 -16.96 20.93
C THR A 67 1.30 -16.41 19.54
N PRO A 68 0.34 -17.02 18.80
CA PRO A 68 -0.03 -16.59 17.45
C PRO A 68 -0.35 -15.08 17.34
N ASP A 69 -0.74 -14.52 18.48
CA ASP A 69 -1.00 -13.12 18.81
C ASP A 69 0.14 -12.12 18.48
N TYR A 70 1.42 -12.49 18.59
CA TYR A 70 2.52 -11.50 18.46
C TYR A 70 2.52 -10.78 17.10
N LEU A 71 2.22 -11.50 16.02
CA LEU A 71 2.20 -10.93 14.67
C LEU A 71 0.98 -10.05 14.39
N GLU A 72 -0.14 -10.29 15.09
CA GLU A 72 -1.34 -9.45 15.05
C GLU A 72 -1.10 -8.18 15.86
N GLN A 73 -0.62 -8.31 17.11
CA GLN A 73 -0.30 -7.20 18.00
C GLN A 73 0.78 -6.26 17.43
N ILE A 74 1.84 -6.77 16.80
CA ILE A 74 2.86 -5.91 16.17
C ILE A 74 2.31 -5.18 14.93
N GLN A 75 1.32 -5.75 14.22
CA GLN A 75 0.65 -5.07 13.10
C GLN A 75 -0.28 -3.97 13.60
N ASP A 76 -1.05 -4.21 14.67
CA ASP A 76 -1.88 -3.19 15.31
C ASP A 76 -1.05 -2.02 15.86
N VAL A 77 0.06 -2.32 16.54
CA VAL A 77 1.00 -1.29 17.03
C VAL A 77 1.62 -0.51 15.86
N ARG A 78 2.03 -1.18 14.77
CA ARG A 78 2.52 -0.50 13.55
C ARG A 78 1.46 0.40 12.92
N ALA A 79 0.20 -0.07 12.84
CA ALA A 79 -0.91 0.72 12.31
C ALA A 79 -1.20 1.94 13.18
N ALA A 80 -1.18 1.80 14.50
CA ALA A 80 -1.31 2.91 15.44
C ALA A 80 -0.19 3.94 15.26
N ILE A 81 1.09 3.52 15.30
CA ILE A 81 2.24 4.42 15.11
C ILE A 81 2.17 5.15 13.76
N ALA A 82 1.80 4.45 12.68
CA ALA A 82 1.66 5.05 11.35
C ALA A 82 0.51 6.08 11.28
N ALA A 83 -0.65 5.77 11.87
CA ALA A 83 -1.78 6.69 11.94
C ALA A 83 -1.44 7.96 12.72
N GLN A 84 -0.79 7.82 13.89
CA GLN A 84 -0.33 8.95 14.70
C GLN A 84 0.75 9.78 13.98
N SER A 85 1.69 9.12 13.30
CA SER A 85 2.73 9.80 12.52
C SER A 85 2.15 10.59 11.34
N GLY A 86 1.07 10.09 10.71
CA GLY A 86 0.29 10.85 9.73
C GLY A 86 -0.42 12.05 10.34
N ALA A 87 -1.08 11.86 11.48
CA ALA A 87 -1.77 12.95 12.19
C ALA A 87 -0.81 14.08 12.64
N LEU A 88 0.45 13.77 12.95
CA LEU A 88 1.50 14.78 13.20
C LEU A 88 1.90 15.56 11.93
N GLN A 89 1.80 14.96 10.74
CA GLN A 89 2.13 15.64 9.47
C GLN A 89 1.01 16.59 9.01
N ASP A 90 -0.24 16.28 9.35
CA ASP A 90 -1.43 17.09 9.03
C ASP A 90 -1.66 18.26 10.01
N LEU A 91 -0.80 18.41 11.04
CA LEU A 91 -0.93 19.45 12.07
C LEU A 91 -0.24 20.77 11.69
N ASP A 92 -1.05 21.80 11.40
CA ASP A 92 -0.57 23.18 11.14
C ASP A 92 0.09 23.85 12.37
N ASP A 93 -0.28 23.45 13.59
CA ASP A 93 0.32 23.90 14.85
C ASP A 93 0.87 22.73 15.67
N LEU A 94 2.20 22.66 15.72
CA LEU A 94 2.99 21.67 16.45
C LEU A 94 3.20 22.03 17.95
N SER A 95 2.50 23.03 18.50
CA SER A 95 2.63 23.38 19.92
C SER A 95 2.07 22.29 20.86
N TRP A 96 2.70 22.07 22.03
CA TRP A 96 2.13 21.20 23.07
C TRP A 96 0.91 21.79 23.80
N ASP A 97 0.60 23.07 23.55
CA ASP A 97 -0.65 23.69 23.99
C ASP A 97 -1.84 23.29 23.09
N ASN A 98 -1.57 22.72 21.90
CA ASN A 98 -2.58 22.13 21.03
C ASN A 98 -3.02 20.76 21.58
N THR A 99 -4.30 20.65 21.94
CA THR A 99 -4.89 19.42 22.51
C THR A 99 -4.78 18.20 21.59
N ILE A 100 -4.76 18.42 20.26
CA ILE A 100 -4.60 17.35 19.27
C ILE A 100 -3.17 16.81 19.33
N ALA A 101 -2.16 17.68 19.30
CA ALA A 101 -0.75 17.29 19.42
C ALA A 101 -0.50 16.53 20.73
N SER A 102 -1.03 17.00 21.85
CA SER A 102 -0.91 16.28 23.13
C SER A 102 -1.57 14.90 23.11
N SER A 103 -2.73 14.74 22.48
CA SER A 103 -3.40 13.43 22.34
C SER A 103 -2.52 12.45 21.56
N ILE A 104 -2.01 12.89 20.40
CA ILE A 104 -1.15 12.08 19.54
C ILE A 104 0.13 11.63 20.27
N ARG A 105 0.75 12.53 21.05
CA ARG A 105 1.91 12.19 21.87
C ARG A 105 1.57 11.13 22.93
N ASP A 106 0.43 11.26 23.59
CA ASP A 106 0.03 10.34 24.65
C ASP A 106 -0.37 8.96 24.07
N GLU A 107 -1.01 8.95 22.89
CA GLU A 107 -1.31 7.74 22.11
C GLU A 107 -0.04 7.04 21.57
N LEU A 108 0.97 7.80 21.10
CA LEU A 108 2.29 7.27 20.72
C LEU A 108 3.03 6.66 21.92
N ASN A 109 2.94 7.27 23.10
CA ASN A 109 3.51 6.71 24.33
C ASN A 109 2.80 5.43 24.79
N GLU A 110 1.49 5.31 24.58
CA GLU A 110 0.74 4.07 24.82
C GLU A 110 1.15 2.97 23.85
N ALA A 111 1.22 3.28 22.54
CA ALA A 111 1.69 2.34 21.52
C ALA A 111 3.13 1.87 21.79
N LEU A 112 4.03 2.77 22.23
CA LEU A 112 5.38 2.42 22.67
C LEU A 112 5.42 1.54 23.92
N ARG A 113 4.51 1.74 24.87
CA ARG A 113 4.40 0.85 26.05
C ARG A 113 3.96 -0.54 25.62
N HIS A 114 2.88 -0.62 24.85
CA HIS A 114 2.39 -1.90 24.33
C HIS A 114 3.48 -2.63 23.53
N LEU A 115 4.21 -1.90 22.67
CA LEU A 115 5.35 -2.45 21.91
C LEU A 115 6.43 -3.08 22.79
N ARG A 116 6.81 -2.42 23.89
CA ARG A 116 7.83 -2.92 24.85
C ARG A 116 7.36 -4.14 25.64
N ASP A 117 6.06 -4.25 25.87
CA ASP A 117 5.45 -5.37 26.61
C ASP A 117 5.28 -6.63 25.73
N LEU A 118 5.44 -6.51 24.40
CA LEU A 118 5.45 -7.66 23.49
C LEU A 118 6.70 -8.53 23.71
N ILE A 119 6.49 -9.85 23.75
CA ILE A 119 7.57 -10.83 23.81
C ILE A 119 7.77 -11.38 22.38
N PRO A 120 8.79 -10.93 21.63
CA PRO A 120 9.06 -11.44 20.29
C PRO A 120 9.55 -12.89 20.32
N PRO A 121 9.26 -13.69 19.26
CA PRO A 121 9.99 -14.93 19.00
C PRO A 121 11.52 -14.69 18.97
N GLU A 122 12.31 -15.71 19.33
CA GLU A 122 13.78 -15.58 19.41
C GLU A 122 14.42 -15.09 18.09
N GLU A 123 13.88 -15.56 16.96
CA GLU A 123 14.25 -15.16 15.59
C GLU A 123 13.99 -13.67 15.29
N LEU A 124 13.05 -13.04 16.00
CA LEU A 124 12.64 -11.64 15.86
C LEU A 124 13.17 -10.74 16.98
N ALA A 125 13.88 -11.26 17.98
CA ALA A 125 14.27 -10.50 19.16
C ALA A 125 15.21 -9.31 18.86
N GLU A 126 16.05 -9.41 17.83
CA GLU A 126 16.92 -8.32 17.36
C GLU A 126 16.16 -7.33 16.45
N PRO A 127 15.42 -7.75 15.39
CA PRO A 127 14.52 -6.88 14.62
C PRO A 127 13.53 -6.08 15.47
N HIS A 128 12.89 -6.75 16.44
CA HIS A 128 11.96 -6.11 17.37
C HIS A 128 12.67 -5.05 18.24
N ARG A 129 13.88 -5.34 18.73
CA ARG A 129 14.67 -4.36 19.50
C ARG A 129 15.04 -3.14 18.66
N ASP A 130 15.44 -3.34 17.40
CA ASP A 130 15.75 -2.23 16.49
C ASP A 130 14.48 -1.40 16.20
N PHE A 131 13.33 -2.04 16.01
CA PHE A 131 12.03 -1.37 15.85
C PHE A 131 11.60 -0.57 17.09
N VAL A 132 11.78 -1.12 18.31
CA VAL A 132 11.57 -0.41 19.59
C VAL A 132 12.47 0.82 19.69
N VAL A 133 13.80 0.65 19.51
CA VAL A 133 14.78 1.74 19.63
C VAL A 133 14.52 2.84 18.58
N GLY A 134 14.14 2.47 17.35
CA GLY A 134 13.73 3.41 16.32
C GLY A 134 12.51 4.22 16.74
N THR A 135 11.45 3.56 17.22
CA THR A 135 10.22 4.23 17.66
C THR A 135 10.45 5.12 18.90
N GLU A 136 11.30 4.70 19.84
CA GLU A 136 11.68 5.51 21.01
C GLU A 136 12.43 6.79 20.62
N LYS A 137 13.46 6.67 19.78
CA LYS A 137 14.21 7.82 19.24
C LYS A 137 13.30 8.75 18.43
N LEU A 138 12.34 8.20 17.69
CA LEU A 138 11.38 8.98 16.90
C LEU A 138 10.54 9.88 17.82
N VAL A 139 9.96 9.31 18.88
CA VAL A 139 9.17 10.07 19.86
C VAL A 139 10.03 11.08 20.63
N HIS A 140 11.24 10.71 21.07
CA HIS A 140 12.15 11.66 21.72
C HIS A 140 12.56 12.81 20.78
N GLY A 141 12.92 12.52 19.54
CA GLY A 141 13.28 13.51 18.53
C GLY A 141 12.14 14.46 18.21
N PHE A 142 10.90 13.97 18.08
CA PHE A 142 9.72 14.84 17.92
C PHE A 142 9.46 15.71 19.15
N VAL A 143 9.60 15.18 20.37
CA VAL A 143 9.46 15.97 21.60
C VAL A 143 10.53 17.06 21.69
N ALA A 144 11.79 16.72 21.45
CA ALA A 144 12.90 17.69 21.43
C ALA A 144 12.72 18.76 20.34
N LEU A 145 12.21 18.39 19.16
CA LEU A 145 11.91 19.32 18.07
C LEU A 145 10.81 20.32 18.46
N ILE A 146 9.71 19.84 19.03
CA ILE A 146 8.59 20.69 19.48
C ILE A 146 9.00 21.58 20.66
N GLU A 147 9.78 21.08 21.61
CA GLU A 147 10.33 21.88 22.71
C GLU A 147 11.29 22.97 22.19
N ALA A 148 12.16 22.66 21.22
CA ALA A 148 13.03 23.65 20.60
C ALA A 148 12.22 24.74 19.87
N LEU A 149 11.22 24.36 19.07
CA LEU A 149 10.38 25.28 18.30
C LEU A 149 9.51 26.17 19.21
N SER A 150 8.84 25.59 20.20
CA SER A 150 8.00 26.33 21.17
C SER A 150 8.80 27.27 22.07
N ALA A 151 10.04 26.90 22.41
CA ALA A 151 10.99 27.79 23.09
C ALA A 151 11.60 28.88 22.17
N GLY A 152 11.24 28.93 20.89
CA GLY A 152 11.78 29.87 19.91
C GLY A 152 13.26 29.66 19.60
N GLN A 153 13.78 28.46 19.84
CA GLN A 153 15.17 28.09 19.58
C GLN A 153 15.35 27.72 18.10
N SER A 154 16.55 27.98 17.57
CA SER A 154 16.92 27.67 16.19
C SER A 154 18.40 27.27 16.10
N GLY A 155 18.77 26.54 15.05
CA GLY A 155 20.10 25.94 14.91
C GLY A 155 20.24 24.71 15.81
N ALA A 156 21.35 24.62 16.56
CA ALA A 156 21.83 23.39 17.19
C ALA A 156 20.79 22.52 17.94
N PRO A 157 19.80 23.05 18.69
CA PRO A 157 18.76 22.22 19.31
C PRO A 157 17.82 21.55 18.30
N VAL A 158 17.46 22.28 17.24
CA VAL A 158 16.65 21.78 16.12
C VAL A 158 17.47 20.79 15.28
N ASP A 159 18.74 21.12 15.01
CA ASP A 159 19.65 20.23 14.27
C ASP A 159 19.88 18.90 15.01
N ALA A 160 19.97 18.94 16.36
CA ALA A 160 20.11 17.75 17.20
C ALA A 160 18.84 16.89 17.19
N ALA A 161 17.66 17.51 17.34
CA ALA A 161 16.38 16.80 17.28
C ALA A 161 16.15 16.16 15.89
N GLN A 162 16.48 16.86 14.81
CA GLN A 162 16.44 16.31 13.45
C GLN A 162 17.43 15.15 13.26
N GLY A 163 18.64 15.25 13.84
CA GLY A 163 19.61 14.16 13.84
C GLY A 163 19.09 12.90 14.55
N GLU A 164 18.40 13.06 15.68
CA GLU A 164 17.78 11.95 16.41
C GLU A 164 16.61 11.32 15.62
N ILE A 165 15.80 12.12 14.91
CA ILE A 165 14.74 11.62 14.00
C ILE A 165 15.32 10.85 12.81
N VAL A 166 16.47 11.26 12.26
CA VAL A 166 17.14 10.51 11.18
C VAL A 166 17.66 9.17 11.69
N GLU A 167 18.35 9.15 12.84
CA GLU A 167 18.82 7.90 13.45
C GLU A 167 17.66 6.98 13.85
N ALA A 168 16.54 7.55 14.30
CA ALA A 168 15.29 6.84 14.58
C ALA A 168 14.76 6.10 13.34
N ASN A 169 14.67 6.80 12.21
CA ASN A 169 14.22 6.22 10.94
C ASN A 169 15.14 5.08 10.48
N ASP A 170 16.46 5.20 10.62
CA ASP A 170 17.40 4.13 10.26
C ASP A 170 17.17 2.84 11.08
N HIS A 171 16.92 2.96 12.40
CA HIS A 171 16.56 1.82 13.25
C HIS A 171 15.16 1.26 12.92
N PHE A 172 14.18 2.15 12.71
CA PHE A 172 12.81 1.77 12.36
C PHE A 172 12.74 1.02 11.02
N HIS A 173 13.49 1.47 10.00
CA HIS A 173 13.60 0.79 8.71
C HIS A 173 14.22 -0.61 8.85
N ARG A 174 15.37 -0.75 9.52
CA ARG A 174 16.00 -2.08 9.74
C ARG A 174 15.07 -3.05 10.47
N GLY A 175 14.41 -2.59 11.53
CA GLY A 175 13.44 -3.39 12.27
C GLY A 175 12.23 -3.78 11.40
N THR A 176 11.71 -2.84 10.61
CA THR A 176 10.55 -3.06 9.72
C THR A 176 10.87 -4.01 8.56
N GLU A 177 12.02 -3.85 7.90
CA GLU A 177 12.46 -4.72 6.81
C GLU A 177 12.61 -6.17 7.28
N ALA A 178 13.26 -6.38 8.43
CA ALA A 178 13.43 -7.72 8.99
C ALA A 178 12.10 -8.34 9.49
N LEU A 179 11.18 -7.54 10.05
CA LEU A 179 9.82 -7.98 10.37
C LEU A 179 9.01 -8.34 9.11
N ASN A 180 9.11 -7.55 8.04
CA ASN A 180 8.41 -7.81 6.78
C ASN A 180 8.97 -9.04 6.05
N ALA A 181 10.30 -9.25 6.11
CA ALA A 181 10.96 -10.45 5.59
C ALA A 181 10.50 -11.72 6.31
N TYR A 182 10.36 -11.68 7.65
CA TYR A 182 9.81 -12.78 8.44
C TYR A 182 8.34 -13.05 8.13
N LEU A 183 7.54 -11.99 7.96
CA LEU A 183 6.13 -12.08 7.60
C LEU A 183 5.88 -12.56 6.15
N GLY A 184 6.93 -12.65 5.32
CA GLY A 184 6.81 -12.99 3.90
C GLY A 184 6.06 -11.94 3.07
N ILE A 185 5.93 -10.72 3.57
CA ILE A 185 5.16 -9.64 2.93
C ILE A 185 5.99 -8.96 1.82
N ASP A 186 7.29 -8.83 2.01
CA ASP A 186 8.22 -8.16 1.08
C ASP A 186 9.32 -9.09 0.57
N ALA A 187 8.94 -10.26 0.08
CA ALA A 187 9.77 -11.01 -0.85
C ALA A 187 9.27 -10.80 -2.28
N PRO A 188 9.60 -9.67 -2.96
CA PRO A 188 9.63 -9.71 -4.42
C PRO A 188 10.61 -10.82 -4.80
N GLU A 189 10.26 -11.65 -5.79
CA GLU A 189 10.96 -12.89 -6.11
C GLU A 189 12.41 -12.66 -6.54
N THR A 190 13.29 -12.50 -5.55
CA THR A 190 14.72 -12.30 -5.73
C THR A 190 15.34 -13.64 -6.05
N ASN A 191 15.24 -13.99 -7.34
CA ASN A 191 16.06 -15.00 -8.02
C ASN A 191 17.55 -14.58 -8.04
N VAL A 192 18.11 -14.26 -6.87
CA VAL A 192 19.52 -13.95 -6.65
C VAL A 192 20.28 -15.26 -6.44
N ALA A 193 20.54 -15.90 -7.56
CA ALA A 193 21.74 -16.71 -7.84
C ALA A 193 22.44 -17.36 -6.62
N VAL A 194 22.08 -18.62 -6.34
CA VAL A 194 22.97 -19.57 -5.62
C VAL A 194 24.09 -20.03 -6.58
N LEU A 195 24.86 -19.07 -7.10
CA LEU A 195 26.01 -19.25 -8.00
C LEU A 195 27.18 -18.38 -7.52
N GLY A 196 27.73 -18.75 -6.36
CA GLY A 196 28.78 -17.99 -5.69
C GLY A 196 29.58 -18.77 -4.65
N GLY A 197 29.70 -20.09 -4.81
CA GLY A 197 30.43 -20.97 -3.88
C GLY A 197 31.23 -22.04 -4.62
N ALA A 198 32.48 -21.74 -4.97
CA ALA A 198 33.45 -22.75 -5.39
C ALA A 198 34.04 -23.48 -4.17
N ASP A 199 34.64 -24.65 -4.44
CA ASP A 199 35.46 -25.44 -3.52
C ASP A 199 34.75 -26.21 -2.39
N ALA A 200 33.92 -27.18 -2.78
CA ALA A 200 33.81 -28.46 -2.06
C ALA A 200 33.52 -29.60 -3.05
N GLU A 201 34.57 -30.37 -3.42
CA GLU A 201 34.34 -31.74 -3.90
C GLU A 201 33.93 -32.57 -2.68
N ASP A 202 32.66 -32.99 -2.60
CA ASP A 202 32.30 -34.11 -1.74
C ASP A 202 31.30 -35.05 -2.41
N ASP A 203 31.58 -36.35 -2.25
CA ASP A 203 31.04 -37.47 -3.00
C ASP A 203 29.82 -38.05 -2.26
N LEU A 204 28.63 -37.52 -2.54
CA LEU A 204 27.37 -38.00 -1.97
C LEU A 204 26.46 -38.57 -3.06
N GLY A 205 26.50 -39.90 -3.20
CA GLY A 205 25.73 -40.64 -4.19
C GLY A 205 24.21 -40.55 -3.99
N LEU A 206 23.50 -40.27 -5.08
CA LEU A 206 22.04 -40.21 -5.16
C LEU A 206 21.42 -41.57 -5.57
N ASP A 207 21.81 -42.64 -4.86
CA ASP A 207 21.25 -43.99 -4.98
C ASP A 207 20.76 -44.45 -3.59
N ASP A 208 19.52 -44.07 -3.19
CA ASP A 208 18.63 -44.75 -2.21
C ASP A 208 17.57 -43.79 -1.59
N LEU A 209 16.61 -43.29 -2.39
CA LEU A 209 15.37 -42.67 -1.87
C LEU A 209 14.13 -43.16 -2.62
N ASP A 210 13.79 -44.44 -2.42
CA ASP A 210 12.45 -44.99 -2.68
C ASP A 210 11.44 -44.34 -1.72
N PHE A 211 10.69 -43.33 -2.19
CA PHE A 211 9.63 -42.70 -1.41
C PHE A 211 8.29 -43.46 -1.61
N ASP A 212 8.05 -44.45 -0.77
CA ASP A 212 6.87 -45.33 -0.75
C ASP A 212 5.60 -44.56 -0.36
N PHE A 213 4.90 -44.00 -1.35
CA PHE A 213 3.68 -43.21 -1.17
C PHE A 213 2.49 -44.11 -0.77
N LYS A 214 2.31 -44.31 0.55
CA LYS A 214 1.25 -45.16 1.13
C LYS A 214 0.13 -44.38 1.80
N ASP A 215 -1.07 -44.57 1.25
CA ASP A 215 -2.38 -44.60 1.94
C ASP A 215 -2.57 -43.68 3.16
N GLU A 216 -3.12 -42.49 2.94
CA GLU A 216 -3.79 -41.71 3.99
C GLU A 216 -5.31 -41.69 3.76
N PRO A 217 -6.14 -42.14 4.73
CA PRO A 217 -7.57 -42.41 4.49
C PRO A 217 -8.47 -41.18 4.66
N ALA A 218 -9.56 -41.15 3.88
CA ALA A 218 -10.56 -40.08 3.89
C ALA A 218 -11.19 -39.83 5.27
N ALA A 219 -10.97 -38.63 5.82
CA ALA A 219 -11.69 -38.13 7.00
C ALA A 219 -13.09 -37.63 6.61
N ALA A 220 -14.08 -37.92 7.46
CA ALA A 220 -15.50 -37.73 7.14
C ALA A 220 -16.01 -36.31 7.46
N ASN A 221 -16.74 -35.73 6.50
CA ASN A 221 -17.54 -34.52 6.72
C ASN A 221 -18.53 -34.70 7.89
N THR A 222 -18.42 -33.85 8.90
CA THR A 222 -19.43 -33.69 9.97
C THR A 222 -19.76 -32.20 10.07
N PRO A 223 -20.99 -31.76 9.75
CA PRO A 223 -21.37 -30.36 9.90
C PRO A 223 -21.58 -30.03 11.39
N PRO A 224 -21.16 -28.84 11.87
CA PRO A 224 -21.43 -28.42 13.24
C PRO A 224 -22.93 -28.19 13.45
N ALA A 225 -23.41 -28.53 14.65
CA ALA A 225 -24.81 -28.35 15.04
C ALA A 225 -25.16 -26.87 15.17
N ALA A 226 -26.40 -26.51 14.81
CA ALA A 226 -26.95 -25.20 15.11
C ALA A 226 -27.03 -24.99 16.63
N ALA A 227 -26.41 -23.92 17.12
CA ALA A 227 -26.63 -23.41 18.46
C ALA A 227 -27.67 -22.28 18.38
N ASP A 228 -28.84 -22.48 18.98
CA ASP A 228 -29.75 -21.40 19.29
C ASP A 228 -29.11 -20.48 20.35
N SER A 229 -28.99 -19.19 20.05
CA SER A 229 -28.72 -18.14 21.06
C SER A 229 -29.41 -16.82 20.70
N ASP A 230 -30.70 -16.75 21.06
CA ASP A 230 -31.35 -15.62 21.73
C ASP A 230 -30.87 -14.19 21.37
N ASP A 231 -31.48 -13.64 20.32
CA ASP A 231 -32.41 -12.50 20.40
C ASP A 231 -32.28 -11.53 21.61
N ALA A 232 -31.13 -10.85 21.76
CA ALA A 232 -30.89 -9.92 22.87
C ALA A 232 -30.20 -8.57 22.51
N ALA A 233 -29.88 -8.30 21.24
CA ALA A 233 -29.14 -7.09 20.82
C ALA A 233 -29.89 -6.12 19.88
N LEU A 234 -31.15 -6.42 19.52
CA LEU A 234 -31.93 -5.64 18.55
C LEU A 234 -32.96 -4.72 19.23
N ARG A 235 -32.50 -3.70 20.00
CA ARG A 235 -33.38 -2.63 20.53
C ARG A 235 -32.69 -1.39 21.16
N VAL A 236 -31.83 -0.67 20.44
CA VAL A 236 -31.69 0.80 20.62
C VAL A 236 -31.33 1.45 19.27
N ILE A 237 -32.33 1.68 18.42
CA ILE A 237 -32.30 2.78 17.44
C ILE A 237 -33.62 3.52 17.64
N GLU A 238 -33.60 4.48 18.55
CA GLU A 238 -34.74 5.36 18.84
C GLU A 238 -34.24 6.80 18.78
N ALA A 239 -34.62 7.47 17.68
CA ALA A 239 -34.60 8.91 17.45
C ALA A 239 -33.49 9.75 18.12
N VAL A 240 -32.33 9.83 17.46
CA VAL A 240 -31.60 11.10 17.38
C VAL A 240 -32.04 11.77 16.08
N GLU A 241 -33.03 12.66 16.19
CA GLU A 241 -33.34 13.63 15.13
C GLU A 241 -32.17 14.61 15.07
N LEU A 242 -31.24 14.37 14.15
CA LEU A 242 -30.20 15.33 13.81
C LEU A 242 -30.86 16.44 12.98
N ASP A 243 -31.13 17.57 13.63
CA ASP A 243 -31.41 18.83 12.96
C ASP A 243 -30.24 19.13 12.02
N THR A 244 -30.47 18.87 10.73
CA THR A 244 -29.52 19.22 9.68
C THR A 244 -29.77 20.68 9.36
N ASP A 245 -29.13 21.58 10.11
CA ASP A 245 -29.13 23.00 9.80
C ASP A 245 -28.52 23.19 8.40
N GLU A 246 -29.40 23.38 7.42
CA GLU A 246 -29.08 23.73 6.04
C GLU A 246 -28.36 25.09 6.06
N PRO A 247 -27.06 25.17 5.69
CA PRO A 247 -26.33 26.42 5.79
C PRO A 247 -26.94 27.44 4.82
N GLU A 248 -27.51 28.52 5.37
CA GLU A 248 -28.09 29.59 4.55
C GLU A 248 -27.06 30.09 3.53
N PRO A 249 -27.48 30.35 2.27
CA PRO A 249 -26.57 30.90 1.27
C PRO A 249 -26.06 32.25 1.76
N VAL A 250 -24.72 32.41 1.83
CA VAL A 250 -24.05 33.66 2.19
C VAL A 250 -24.21 34.71 1.08
N ASP A 251 -25.41 35.30 1.04
CA ASP A 251 -25.76 36.47 0.27
C ASP A 251 -25.01 37.69 0.86
N SER A 252 -23.78 37.94 0.42
CA SER A 252 -23.06 39.24 0.42
C SER A 252 -21.59 39.07 0.02
N LEU A 253 -21.29 39.18 -1.28
CA LEU A 253 -19.91 39.38 -1.78
C LEU A 253 -19.72 40.73 -2.49
N ASP A 254 -20.61 41.70 -2.22
CA ASP A 254 -20.63 43.05 -2.79
C ASP A 254 -19.86 44.12 -1.98
N ASP A 255 -19.23 43.75 -0.85
CA ASP A 255 -18.49 44.65 0.05
C ASP A 255 -16.96 44.38 0.06
N LEU A 256 -16.40 44.05 -1.11
CA LEU A 256 -14.96 44.08 -1.36
C LEU A 256 -14.55 45.52 -1.74
N PRO A 257 -13.63 46.18 -1.00
CA PRO A 257 -13.22 47.54 -1.33
C PRO A 257 -12.46 47.58 -2.66
N ASP A 258 -12.84 48.51 -3.54
CA ASP A 258 -12.23 48.72 -4.86
C ASP A 258 -10.69 48.76 -4.77
N LEU A 259 -10.04 47.78 -5.40
CA LEU A 259 -8.60 47.80 -5.63
C LEU A 259 -8.30 48.87 -6.71
N PRO A 260 -7.24 49.68 -6.55
CA PRO A 260 -6.94 50.75 -7.50
C PRO A 260 -6.56 50.21 -8.90
N ASP A 261 -7.17 50.78 -9.94
CA ASP A 261 -7.04 50.44 -11.38
C ASP A 261 -5.61 50.57 -11.97
N ASP A 262 -4.60 50.92 -11.16
CA ASP A 262 -3.26 51.35 -11.61
C ASP A 262 -2.33 50.22 -12.12
N LEU A 263 -2.84 49.01 -12.35
CA LEU A 263 -2.07 47.89 -12.95
C LEU A 263 -2.52 47.49 -14.36
N ALA A 264 -3.57 48.11 -14.90
CA ALA A 264 -4.09 47.82 -16.25
C ALA A 264 -3.38 48.61 -17.37
N SER A 265 -2.04 48.59 -17.42
CA SER A 265 -1.28 49.14 -18.57
C SER A 265 0.15 48.60 -18.69
N LEU A 266 0.30 47.34 -19.14
CA LEU A 266 1.59 46.81 -19.60
C LEU A 266 1.45 45.71 -20.68
N ASP A 267 0.54 45.94 -21.63
CA ASP A 267 0.53 45.28 -22.94
C ASP A 267 1.05 46.26 -24.00
N ASP A 268 2.24 45.98 -24.55
CA ASP A 268 2.74 46.46 -25.84
C ASP A 268 4.07 45.70 -26.11
N ASP A 269 4.08 44.54 -26.76
CA ASP A 269 4.02 44.25 -28.21
C ASP A 269 5.36 43.58 -28.63
N PRO A 270 5.66 43.16 -29.88
CA PRO A 270 5.82 41.74 -30.13
C PRO A 270 7.16 41.38 -30.80
N SER A 271 7.46 40.08 -30.91
CA SER A 271 8.23 39.57 -32.06
C SER A 271 8.10 38.05 -32.21
N ALA A 272 7.52 37.63 -33.33
CA ALA A 272 7.64 36.27 -33.82
C ALA A 272 9.10 35.99 -34.24
N GLY A 273 9.63 34.85 -33.81
CA GLY A 273 11.00 34.42 -34.09
C GLY A 273 11.08 32.93 -34.34
N THR A 274 10.51 32.47 -35.45
CA THR A 274 10.61 31.07 -35.88
C THR A 274 12.07 30.69 -36.12
N MET A 275 12.64 29.84 -35.26
CA MET A 275 13.84 29.07 -35.59
C MET A 275 13.65 27.61 -35.18
N GLU A 276 13.41 26.78 -36.20
CA GLU A 276 13.73 25.36 -36.14
C GLU A 276 15.25 25.20 -35.95
N SER A 277 15.67 24.34 -35.03
CA SER A 277 16.99 23.70 -35.12
C SER A 277 17.00 22.36 -34.39
N PRO A 278 17.52 21.29 -35.02
CA PRO A 278 17.58 19.98 -34.41
C PRO A 278 18.74 19.90 -33.41
N PHE A 279 18.46 19.53 -32.17
CA PHE A 279 19.51 19.28 -31.19
C PHE A 279 19.85 17.79 -31.12
N SER A 280 20.77 17.36 -31.99
CA SER A 280 21.34 16.01 -31.94
C SER A 280 22.39 15.90 -30.85
N GLY A 281 22.27 14.87 -30.01
CA GLY A 281 23.41 14.11 -29.48
C GLY A 281 24.38 14.80 -28.53
N LEU A 282 24.10 14.64 -27.22
CA LEU A 282 25.07 14.27 -26.17
C LEU A 282 26.55 14.59 -26.44
N GLY A 283 26.95 15.83 -26.16
CA GLY A 283 28.35 16.19 -25.90
C GLY A 283 28.52 16.42 -24.40
N GLY A 284 29.28 15.55 -23.71
CA GLY A 284 29.61 15.73 -22.29
C GLY A 284 30.47 16.98 -22.04
N PRO A 285 30.68 17.39 -20.78
CA PRO A 285 31.39 18.63 -20.44
C PRO A 285 32.86 18.58 -20.84
N THR A 286 33.17 19.13 -22.01
CA THR A 286 34.54 19.34 -22.47
C THR A 286 35.19 20.39 -21.58
N PHE A 287 36.12 19.97 -20.72
CA PHE A 287 37.01 20.89 -20.01
C PHE A 287 37.66 21.85 -21.01
N PRO A 288 37.80 23.16 -20.69
CA PRO A 288 38.48 24.08 -21.58
C PRO A 288 39.91 23.58 -21.81
N PRO A 289 40.38 23.47 -23.06
CA PRO A 289 41.74 23.05 -23.32
C PRO A 289 42.69 24.06 -22.68
N SER A 290 43.63 23.56 -21.87
CA SER A 290 44.72 24.35 -21.32
C SER A 290 45.34 25.18 -22.44
N MET A 291 45.20 26.51 -22.36
CA MET A 291 45.81 27.43 -23.31
C MET A 291 47.27 27.03 -23.50
N PRO A 292 47.72 26.64 -24.71
CA PRO A 292 49.12 26.40 -24.92
C PRO A 292 49.82 27.72 -24.62
N VAL A 293 50.73 27.71 -23.65
CA VAL A 293 51.66 28.82 -23.46
C VAL A 293 52.37 28.97 -24.79
N ALA A 294 52.00 30.00 -25.53
CA ALA A 294 52.63 30.32 -26.80
C ALA A 294 54.05 30.77 -26.46
N GLU A 295 54.95 29.79 -26.39
CA GLU A 295 56.39 29.97 -26.36
C GLU A 295 56.76 30.64 -27.69
N ALA A 296 56.61 31.95 -27.71
CA ALA A 296 56.91 32.79 -28.84
C ALA A 296 58.39 32.57 -29.14
N ALA A 297 58.66 31.82 -30.20
CA ALA A 297 60.01 31.43 -30.60
C ALA A 297 60.83 32.69 -30.86
N VAL A 298 61.54 33.15 -29.83
CA VAL A 298 62.51 34.22 -29.91
C VAL A 298 63.56 33.72 -30.90
N PRO A 299 63.71 34.33 -32.09
CA PRO A 299 64.67 33.83 -33.06
C PRO A 299 66.05 33.86 -32.42
N ALA A 300 66.72 32.71 -32.42
CA ALA A 300 68.02 32.52 -31.80
C ALA A 300 69.06 33.45 -32.43
N ARG A 301 69.18 34.64 -31.85
CA ARG A 301 70.12 35.67 -32.29
C ARG A 301 71.48 35.25 -31.76
N GLU A 302 72.35 34.81 -32.67
CA GLU A 302 73.69 34.35 -32.35
C GLU A 302 74.39 35.34 -31.40
N PRO A 303 75.07 34.86 -30.35
CA PRO A 303 75.82 35.75 -29.48
C PRO A 303 76.99 36.32 -30.27
N ILE A 304 76.88 37.59 -30.67
CA ILE A 304 77.99 38.39 -31.18
C ILE A 304 78.93 38.70 -30.01
N ALA A 305 79.65 37.66 -29.58
CA ALA A 305 80.83 37.79 -28.76
C ALA A 305 81.94 38.44 -29.60
N SER A 306 82.80 39.23 -28.96
CA SER A 306 83.94 39.96 -29.55
C SER A 306 83.59 41.03 -30.60
N ALA A 307 83.26 42.25 -30.15
CA ALA A 307 83.80 43.52 -30.69
C ALA A 307 83.22 44.76 -29.97
N TRP A 308 83.25 44.80 -28.63
CA TRP A 308 83.25 46.08 -27.92
C TRP A 308 84.72 46.51 -27.79
N PRO A 309 85.24 47.44 -28.61
CA PRO A 309 86.55 48.02 -28.34
C PRO A 309 86.49 48.71 -26.98
N SER A 310 87.63 48.83 -26.30
CA SER A 310 87.74 49.44 -24.98
C SER A 310 87.36 50.93 -25.01
N LEU A 311 86.06 51.21 -24.93
CA LEU A 311 85.53 52.44 -24.35
C LEU A 311 86.09 52.48 -22.93
N GLY A 312 87.04 53.38 -22.68
CA GLY A 312 87.65 53.51 -21.35
C GLY A 312 86.59 53.82 -20.28
N ASP A 313 86.86 53.43 -19.04
CA ASP A 313 85.87 53.29 -17.95
C ASP A 313 84.88 54.47 -17.80
N ALA A 314 85.32 55.70 -18.09
CA ALA A 314 84.47 56.89 -18.08
C ALA A 314 83.31 56.88 -19.10
N ALA A 315 83.43 56.15 -20.21
CA ALA A 315 82.40 56.03 -21.23
C ALA A 315 81.40 54.88 -20.92
N THR A 316 81.84 53.84 -20.22
CA THR A 316 80.93 52.82 -19.66
C THR A 316 80.09 53.39 -18.52
N ASP A 317 80.68 54.22 -17.64
CA ASP A 317 79.95 54.89 -16.56
C ASP A 317 78.88 55.87 -17.11
N ALA A 318 79.20 56.60 -18.19
CA ALA A 318 78.24 57.50 -18.84
C ALA A 318 77.04 56.75 -19.44
N VAL A 319 77.28 55.61 -20.10
CA VAL A 319 76.21 54.74 -20.63
C VAL A 319 75.41 54.10 -19.50
N LEU A 320 76.05 53.70 -18.39
CA LEU A 320 75.36 53.17 -17.22
C LEU A 320 74.40 54.21 -16.62
N LEU A 321 74.86 55.45 -16.44
CA LEU A 321 74.04 56.56 -15.95
C LEU A 321 72.90 56.94 -16.91
N GLU A 322 73.09 56.78 -18.23
CA GLU A 322 72.01 56.98 -19.20
C GLU A 322 70.96 55.87 -19.12
N ILE A 323 71.38 54.61 -18.96
CA ILE A 323 70.49 53.45 -18.76
C ILE A 323 69.73 53.59 -17.43
N GLU A 324 70.41 53.93 -16.33
CA GLU A 324 69.78 54.17 -15.02
C GLU A 324 68.82 55.36 -15.08
N GLY A 325 69.23 56.47 -15.72
CA GLY A 325 68.38 57.65 -15.92
C GLY A 325 67.15 57.36 -16.80
N GLY A 326 67.30 56.51 -17.82
CA GLY A 326 66.22 56.02 -18.66
C GLY A 326 65.27 55.09 -17.90
N TRP A 327 65.82 54.17 -17.10
CA TRP A 327 65.05 53.27 -16.23
C TRP A 327 64.25 54.05 -15.19
N ILE A 328 64.86 55.02 -14.49
CA ILE A 328 64.17 55.85 -13.49
C ILE A 328 63.01 56.63 -14.11
N ARG A 329 63.14 57.14 -15.34
CA ARG A 329 62.06 57.83 -16.07
C ARG A 329 61.01 56.87 -16.64
N GLY A 330 61.39 55.67 -17.07
CA GLY A 330 60.48 54.67 -17.64
C GLY A 330 59.69 53.86 -16.60
N ARG A 331 60.27 53.65 -15.41
CA ARG A 331 59.70 52.88 -14.31
C ARG A 331 58.26 53.27 -13.90
N PRO A 332 57.88 54.56 -13.75
CA PRO A 332 56.48 54.91 -13.48
C PRO A 332 55.54 54.44 -14.61
N ASN A 333 55.90 54.68 -15.88
CA ASN A 333 55.08 54.25 -17.03
C ASN A 333 54.90 52.72 -17.08
N VAL A 334 55.90 51.94 -16.63
CA VAL A 334 55.81 50.48 -16.52
C VAL A 334 54.87 50.07 -15.39
N TYR A 335 54.95 50.69 -14.21
CA TYR A 335 54.00 50.43 -13.14
C TYR A 335 52.57 50.82 -13.54
N ASP A 336 52.37 51.99 -14.15
CA ASP A 336 51.06 52.44 -14.63
C ASP A 336 50.49 51.52 -15.71
N ALA A 337 51.33 50.88 -16.52
CA ALA A 337 50.91 49.89 -17.51
C ALA A 337 50.51 48.56 -16.85
N ILE A 338 51.32 48.06 -15.91
CA ILE A 338 51.05 46.83 -15.14
C ILE A 338 49.79 47.01 -14.26
N GLU A 339 49.63 48.15 -13.60
CA GLU A 339 48.45 48.42 -12.78
C GLU A 339 47.18 48.50 -13.64
N ARG A 340 47.24 49.15 -14.82
CA ARG A 340 46.10 49.15 -15.74
C ARG A 340 45.77 47.76 -16.29
N SER A 341 46.76 46.94 -16.61
CA SER A 341 46.50 45.57 -17.08
C SER A 341 45.94 44.66 -15.97
N ILE A 342 46.44 44.78 -14.74
CA ILE A 342 45.88 44.08 -13.57
C ILE A 342 44.44 44.53 -13.30
N ARG A 343 44.17 45.85 -13.27
CA ARG A 343 42.81 46.36 -13.06
C ARG A 343 41.85 45.90 -14.16
N ALA A 344 42.28 45.90 -15.43
CA ALA A 344 41.48 45.38 -16.54
C ALA A 344 41.19 43.87 -16.37
N ALA A 345 42.23 43.06 -16.12
CA ALA A 345 42.09 41.62 -15.93
C ALA A 345 41.18 41.27 -14.73
N VAL A 346 41.24 42.03 -13.63
CA VAL A 346 40.34 41.85 -12.48
C VAL A 346 38.90 42.22 -12.83
N VAL A 347 38.67 43.32 -13.56
CA VAL A 347 37.32 43.71 -14.01
C VAL A 347 36.73 42.69 -14.97
N ASP A 348 37.52 42.15 -15.90
CA ASP A 348 37.07 41.15 -16.86
C ASP A 348 36.83 39.79 -16.18
N ALA A 349 37.65 39.39 -15.22
CA ALA A 349 37.41 38.20 -14.40
C ALA A 349 36.16 38.33 -13.53
N LEU A 350 35.90 39.50 -12.94
CA LEU A 350 34.67 39.76 -12.18
C LEU A 350 33.43 39.74 -13.09
N ARG A 351 33.53 40.29 -14.32
CA ARG A 351 32.43 40.22 -15.30
C ARG A 351 32.14 38.77 -15.70
N ALA A 352 33.17 38.01 -16.07
CA ALA A 352 33.01 36.60 -16.40
C ALA A 352 32.41 35.79 -15.24
N ALA A 353 32.81 36.06 -14.00
CA ALA A 353 32.22 35.44 -12.82
C ALA A 353 30.73 35.77 -12.67
N MET A 354 30.32 37.04 -12.86
CA MET A 354 28.90 37.44 -12.85
C MET A 354 28.11 36.75 -13.98
N GLU A 355 28.65 36.69 -15.20
CA GLU A 355 28.02 36.00 -16.33
C GLU A 355 27.84 34.50 -16.07
N THR A 356 28.85 33.83 -15.51
CA THR A 356 28.72 32.40 -15.13
C THR A 356 27.70 32.19 -14.01
N ARG A 357 27.65 33.09 -13.03
CA ARG A 357 26.67 33.03 -11.94
C ARG A 357 25.25 33.20 -12.46
N GLN A 358 25.01 34.23 -13.28
CA GLN A 358 23.70 34.48 -13.88
C GLN A 358 23.23 33.28 -14.72
N ARG A 359 24.13 32.68 -15.51
CA ARG A 359 23.81 31.46 -16.26
C ARG A 359 23.37 30.29 -15.36
N VAL A 360 24.06 30.07 -14.24
CA VAL A 360 23.70 29.01 -13.27
C VAL A 360 22.37 29.34 -12.56
N GLU A 361 22.11 30.61 -12.25
CA GLU A 361 20.83 31.06 -11.70
C GLU A 361 19.68 30.86 -12.71
N ASP A 362 19.88 31.18 -14.00
CA ASP A 362 18.91 30.95 -15.07
C ASP A 362 18.64 29.46 -15.31
N GLU A 363 19.69 28.62 -15.29
CA GLU A 363 19.60 27.16 -15.43
C GLU A 363 18.84 26.53 -14.25
N ALA A 364 19.20 26.87 -13.00
CA ALA A 364 18.49 26.42 -11.81
C ALA A 364 17.01 26.89 -11.79
N ASN A 365 16.73 28.12 -12.21
CA ASN A 365 15.36 28.62 -12.36
C ASN A 365 14.57 27.84 -13.43
N GLY A 366 15.23 27.39 -14.50
CA GLY A 366 14.65 26.50 -15.51
C GLY A 366 14.30 25.13 -14.94
N GLU A 367 15.19 24.54 -14.14
CA GLU A 367 14.95 23.24 -13.48
C GLU A 367 13.83 23.31 -12.43
N ILE A 368 13.82 24.35 -11.58
CA ILE A 368 12.75 24.57 -10.60
C ILE A 368 11.38 24.68 -11.30
N ARG A 369 11.31 25.37 -12.45
CA ARG A 369 10.07 25.45 -13.25
C ARG A 369 9.68 24.08 -13.80
N ARG A 370 10.61 23.30 -14.34
CA ARG A 370 10.37 21.93 -14.83
C ARG A 370 9.81 21.03 -13.72
N ILE A 371 10.48 20.99 -12.57
CA ILE A 371 10.05 20.22 -11.38
C ILE A 371 8.66 20.70 -10.90
N SER A 372 8.38 22.00 -10.94
CA SER A 372 7.05 22.52 -10.56
C SER A 372 5.92 22.11 -11.51
N LEU A 373 6.22 21.90 -12.79
CA LEU A 373 5.26 21.40 -13.80
C LEU A 373 5.06 19.88 -13.66
N GLU A 374 6.16 19.13 -13.47
CA GLU A 374 6.12 17.69 -13.19
C GLU A 374 5.33 17.41 -11.90
N ARG A 375 5.55 18.17 -10.82
CA ARG A 375 4.77 18.09 -9.58
C ARG A 375 3.28 18.34 -9.80
N LYS A 376 2.91 19.36 -10.59
CA LYS A 376 1.49 19.64 -10.90
C LYS A 376 0.86 18.49 -11.67
N ARG A 377 1.52 17.99 -12.72
CA ARG A 377 1.06 16.84 -13.49
C ARG A 377 0.83 15.61 -12.59
N LEU A 378 1.76 15.31 -11.68
CA LEU A 378 1.63 14.18 -10.76
C LEU A 378 0.48 14.38 -9.74
N LEU A 379 0.21 15.61 -9.31
CA LEU A 379 -0.96 15.91 -8.47
C LEU A 379 -2.27 15.69 -9.24
N ASP A 380 -2.37 16.19 -10.48
CA ASP A 380 -3.54 15.98 -11.35
C ASP A 380 -3.81 14.48 -11.61
N GLU A 381 -2.73 13.69 -11.78
CA GLU A 381 -2.75 12.24 -11.96
C GLU A 381 -3.23 11.51 -10.70
N VAL A 382 -2.67 11.85 -9.52
CA VAL A 382 -3.12 11.32 -8.22
C VAL A 382 -4.59 11.67 -7.93
N GLU A 383 -5.04 12.88 -8.26
CA GLU A 383 -6.45 13.24 -8.15
C GLU A 383 -7.34 12.45 -9.11
N SER A 384 -6.86 12.14 -10.32
CA SER A 384 -7.58 11.29 -11.27
C SER A 384 -7.72 9.86 -10.74
N LEU A 385 -6.63 9.27 -10.23
CA LEU A 385 -6.62 7.93 -9.64
C LEU A 385 -7.49 7.84 -8.38
N ARG A 386 -7.53 8.91 -7.56
CA ARG A 386 -8.46 9.01 -6.42
C ARG A 386 -9.93 9.02 -6.87
N ARG A 387 -10.25 9.76 -7.93
CA ARG A 387 -11.61 9.78 -8.52
C ARG A 387 -11.99 8.41 -9.11
N GLU A 388 -11.09 7.73 -9.79
CA GLU A 388 -11.30 6.38 -10.33
C GLU A 388 -11.50 5.35 -9.21
N ASN A 389 -10.64 5.35 -8.18
CA ASN A 389 -10.76 4.46 -7.03
C ASN A 389 -12.10 4.66 -6.31
N HIS A 390 -12.54 5.91 -6.11
CA HIS A 390 -13.86 6.19 -5.55
C HIS A 390 -15.00 5.65 -6.43
N GLY A 391 -14.90 5.76 -7.76
CA GLY A 391 -15.82 5.12 -8.70
C GLY A 391 -15.90 3.59 -8.51
N LEU A 392 -14.74 2.92 -8.52
CA LEU A 392 -14.64 1.47 -8.31
C LEU A 392 -15.17 1.02 -6.93
N GLN A 393 -15.01 1.84 -5.88
CA GLN A 393 -15.60 1.58 -4.57
C GLN A 393 -17.14 1.66 -4.59
N VAL A 394 -17.71 2.63 -5.32
CA VAL A 394 -19.16 2.76 -5.51
C VAL A 394 -19.70 1.56 -6.31
N GLU A 395 -19.06 1.18 -7.41
CA GLU A 395 -19.42 0.00 -8.21
C GLU A 395 -19.34 -1.29 -7.39
N ARG A 396 -18.26 -1.51 -6.62
CA ARG A 396 -18.14 -2.65 -5.70
C ARG A 396 -19.23 -2.63 -4.61
N GLY A 397 -19.62 -1.45 -4.15
CA GLY A 397 -20.75 -1.26 -3.25
C GLY A 397 -22.08 -1.66 -3.88
N GLU A 398 -22.31 -1.31 -5.13
CA GLU A 398 -23.52 -1.67 -5.91
C GLU A 398 -23.58 -3.18 -6.20
N LEU A 399 -22.48 -3.78 -6.63
CA LEU A 399 -22.36 -5.24 -6.83
C LEU A 399 -22.63 -6.03 -5.55
N ARG A 400 -22.20 -5.53 -4.39
CA ARG A 400 -22.56 -6.11 -3.09
C ARG A 400 -24.05 -6.00 -2.78
N ARG A 401 -24.71 -4.89 -3.14
CA ARG A 401 -26.17 -4.73 -2.97
C ARG A 401 -26.95 -5.69 -3.88
N SER A 402 -26.56 -5.81 -5.15
CA SER A 402 -27.24 -6.70 -6.11
C SER A 402 -27.04 -8.18 -5.78
N LEU A 403 -25.86 -8.58 -5.30
CA LEU A 403 -25.61 -9.93 -4.76
C LEU A 403 -26.54 -10.22 -3.57
N ASN A 404 -26.61 -9.31 -2.59
CA ASN A 404 -27.50 -9.44 -1.44
C ASN A 404 -28.99 -9.50 -1.84
N GLU A 405 -29.38 -8.82 -2.91
CA GLU A 405 -30.75 -8.89 -3.46
C GLU A 405 -31.03 -10.26 -4.10
N LEU A 406 -30.12 -10.76 -4.94
CA LEU A 406 -30.21 -12.10 -5.54
C LEU A 406 -30.23 -13.22 -4.48
N GLU A 407 -29.49 -13.07 -3.37
CA GLU A 407 -29.55 -14.01 -2.26
C GLU A 407 -30.91 -13.98 -1.55
N ARG A 408 -31.50 -12.80 -1.32
CA ARG A 408 -32.86 -12.67 -0.78
C ARG A 408 -33.90 -13.28 -1.72
N GLU A 409 -33.78 -13.07 -3.03
CA GLU A 409 -34.65 -13.72 -4.02
C GLU A 409 -34.52 -15.24 -3.95
N ARG A 410 -33.29 -15.77 -3.93
CA ARG A 410 -32.98 -17.21 -3.82
C ARG A 410 -33.54 -17.82 -2.54
N GLN A 411 -33.39 -17.14 -1.39
CA GLN A 411 -33.99 -17.55 -0.12
C GLN A 411 -35.53 -17.55 -0.22
N SER A 412 -36.14 -16.50 -0.78
CA SER A 412 -37.59 -16.43 -0.96
C SER A 412 -38.12 -17.56 -1.86
N ALA A 413 -37.39 -17.91 -2.92
CA ALA A 413 -37.71 -19.01 -3.83
C ALA A 413 -37.46 -20.39 -3.20
N SER A 414 -36.56 -20.50 -2.22
CA SER A 414 -36.38 -21.71 -1.39
C SER A 414 -37.57 -21.88 -0.45
N ASN A 415 -37.93 -20.82 0.29
CA ASN A 415 -39.03 -20.82 1.25
C ASN A 415 -40.37 -21.14 0.58
N ARG A 416 -40.66 -20.54 -0.60
CA ARG A 416 -41.85 -20.89 -1.41
C ARG A 416 -41.87 -22.36 -1.84
N ARG A 417 -40.71 -22.94 -2.20
CA ARG A 417 -40.60 -24.37 -2.53
C ARG A 417 -40.87 -25.25 -1.31
N GLN A 418 -40.27 -24.94 -0.17
CA GLN A 418 -40.48 -25.67 1.08
C GLN A 418 -41.94 -25.61 1.54
N GLN A 419 -42.60 -24.45 1.41
CA GLN A 419 -44.04 -24.30 1.65
C GLN A 419 -44.87 -25.20 0.73
N MET A 420 -44.62 -25.19 -0.59
CA MET A 420 -45.33 -26.09 -1.52
C MET A 420 -45.10 -27.58 -1.18
N PHE A 421 -43.92 -27.97 -0.69
CA PHE A 421 -43.69 -29.33 -0.21
C PHE A 421 -44.52 -29.65 1.04
N GLN A 422 -44.57 -28.75 2.03
CA GLN A 422 -45.41 -28.92 3.22
C GLN A 422 -46.92 -28.98 2.87
N ASP A 423 -47.38 -28.15 1.94
CA ASP A 423 -48.76 -28.16 1.45
C ASP A 423 -49.10 -29.48 0.73
N THR A 424 -48.18 -30.05 -0.06
CA THR A 424 -48.40 -31.36 -0.71
C THR A 424 -48.31 -32.52 0.28
N GLU A 425 -47.49 -32.43 1.32
CA GLU A 425 -47.37 -33.45 2.36
C GLU A 425 -48.60 -33.46 3.31
N THR A 426 -49.13 -32.29 3.66
CA THR A 426 -50.39 -32.16 4.42
C THR A 426 -51.59 -32.64 3.60
N GLN A 427 -51.68 -32.31 2.30
CA GLN A 427 -52.70 -32.89 1.41
C GLN A 427 -52.58 -34.42 1.32
N ARG A 428 -51.35 -34.95 1.22
CA ARG A 428 -51.11 -36.39 1.20
C ARG A 428 -51.54 -37.07 2.50
N SER A 429 -51.25 -36.48 3.67
CA SER A 429 -51.65 -37.03 4.96
C SER A 429 -53.18 -36.98 5.15
N GLN A 430 -53.84 -35.91 4.69
CA GLN A 430 -55.30 -35.82 4.64
C GLN A 430 -55.90 -36.94 3.77
N LEU A 431 -55.42 -37.11 2.53
CA LEU A 431 -55.92 -38.15 1.62
C LEU A 431 -55.70 -39.56 2.18
N LEU A 432 -54.58 -39.82 2.87
CA LEU A 432 -54.35 -41.09 3.55
C LEU A 432 -55.34 -41.32 4.70
N GLY A 433 -55.64 -40.28 5.49
CA GLY A 433 -56.67 -40.34 6.54
C GLY A 433 -58.08 -40.57 5.99
N GLU A 434 -58.43 -39.94 4.87
CA GLU A 434 -59.70 -40.18 4.16
C GLU A 434 -59.78 -41.63 3.62
N ILE A 435 -58.69 -42.16 3.07
CA ILE A 435 -58.62 -43.57 2.62
C ILE A 435 -58.78 -44.54 3.80
N GLU A 436 -58.13 -44.28 4.94
CA GLU A 436 -58.27 -45.11 6.15
C GLU A 436 -59.70 -45.05 6.70
N GLN A 437 -60.32 -43.86 6.73
CA GLN A 437 -61.71 -43.69 7.14
C GLN A 437 -62.68 -44.45 6.23
N LEU A 438 -62.50 -44.36 4.90
CA LEU A 438 -63.29 -45.13 3.93
C LEU A 438 -63.06 -46.64 4.06
N GLY A 439 -61.83 -47.07 4.33
CA GLY A 439 -61.51 -48.47 4.65
C GLY A 439 -62.24 -48.97 5.89
N GLY A 440 -62.28 -48.16 6.96
CA GLY A 440 -63.05 -48.43 8.17
C GLY A 440 -64.56 -48.51 7.92
N GLN A 441 -65.11 -47.61 7.08
CA GLN A 441 -66.52 -47.66 6.66
C GLN A 441 -66.84 -48.92 5.85
N LEU A 442 -65.97 -49.33 4.92
CA LEU A 442 -66.15 -50.54 4.12
C LEU A 442 -66.09 -51.81 4.98
N GLU A 443 -65.17 -51.90 5.94
CA GLU A 443 -65.09 -53.04 6.87
C GLU A 443 -66.28 -53.06 7.85
N ALA A 444 -66.81 -51.90 8.26
CA ALA A 444 -68.05 -51.81 9.03
C ALA A 444 -69.28 -52.24 8.20
N MET A 445 -69.39 -51.79 6.94
CA MET A 445 -70.42 -52.25 6.00
C MET A 445 -70.33 -53.75 5.77
N ARG A 446 -69.12 -54.28 5.57
CA ARG A 446 -68.86 -55.71 5.41
C ARG A 446 -69.35 -56.50 6.61
N LYS A 447 -68.99 -56.10 7.83
CA LYS A 447 -69.48 -56.75 9.07
C LYS A 447 -71.00 -56.68 9.20
N ASN A 448 -71.62 -55.59 8.76
CA ASN A 448 -73.08 -55.46 8.72
C ASN A 448 -73.72 -56.41 7.70
N ILE A 449 -73.13 -56.55 6.51
CA ILE A 449 -73.53 -57.53 5.49
C ILE A 449 -73.32 -58.96 5.98
N GLU A 450 -72.17 -59.29 6.59
CA GLU A 450 -71.91 -60.60 7.19
C GLU A 450 -72.90 -60.91 8.34
N GLY A 451 -73.30 -59.90 9.13
CA GLY A 451 -74.38 -60.00 10.11
C GLY A 451 -75.74 -60.31 9.48
N LEU A 452 -76.13 -59.57 8.43
CA LEU A 452 -77.35 -59.80 7.66
C LEU A 452 -77.35 -61.15 6.93
N LEU A 453 -76.20 -61.62 6.45
CA LEU A 453 -76.02 -62.92 5.80
C LEU A 453 -76.05 -64.07 6.81
N ASN A 454 -75.59 -63.88 8.05
CA ASN A 454 -75.81 -64.85 9.12
C ASN A 454 -77.28 -64.92 9.54
N LEU A 455 -77.98 -63.77 9.60
CA LEU A 455 -79.42 -63.70 9.82
C LEU A 455 -80.22 -64.37 8.67
N SER A 456 -79.85 -64.13 7.41
CA SER A 456 -80.51 -64.77 6.27
C SER A 456 -80.09 -66.23 6.08
N GLY A 457 -78.88 -66.63 6.51
CA GLY A 457 -78.41 -68.02 6.52
C GLY A 457 -79.20 -68.92 7.48
N VAL A 458 -79.80 -68.36 8.53
CA VAL A 458 -80.79 -69.05 9.38
C VAL A 458 -82.11 -69.28 8.62
N ALA A 459 -82.49 -68.38 7.70
CA ALA A 459 -83.66 -68.56 6.83
C ALA A 459 -83.39 -69.42 5.58
N ALA A 460 -82.15 -69.44 5.07
CA ALA A 460 -81.76 -70.06 3.80
C ALA A 460 -81.28 -71.53 3.93
N ARG A 461 -81.63 -72.24 5.02
CA ARG A 461 -81.44 -73.70 5.12
C ARG A 461 -82.45 -74.53 4.31
N GLN A 462 -83.24 -73.90 3.44
CA GLN A 462 -84.03 -74.55 2.40
C GLN A 462 -83.75 -73.90 1.03
N GLY A 463 -83.26 -74.70 0.07
CA GLY A 463 -83.10 -74.29 -1.33
C GLY A 463 -81.65 -74.12 -1.78
N GLY A 464 -81.10 -75.14 -2.43
CA GLY A 464 -79.82 -75.04 -3.14
C GLY A 464 -79.99 -74.61 -4.61
N GLY A 465 -78.87 -74.28 -5.27
CA GLY A 465 -78.86 -73.96 -6.70
C GLY A 465 -77.48 -73.55 -7.20
N THR A 466 -76.93 -74.34 -8.12
CA THR A 466 -75.68 -74.09 -8.87
C THR A 466 -75.80 -72.93 -9.86
N THR A 467 -74.72 -72.16 -10.12
CA THR A 467 -74.04 -72.01 -11.45
C THR A 467 -72.92 -70.94 -11.47
N SER A 468 -71.95 -71.11 -12.37
CA SER A 468 -70.87 -70.16 -12.76
C SER A 468 -71.13 -69.56 -14.17
N PRO A 469 -70.21 -68.78 -14.80
CA PRO A 469 -69.18 -67.85 -14.30
C PRO A 469 -69.59 -66.40 -14.69
N PRO A 470 -69.05 -65.61 -15.68
CA PRO A 470 -67.83 -65.63 -16.53
C PRO A 470 -66.78 -64.53 -16.18
N SER A 471 -65.67 -64.49 -16.95
CA SER A 471 -64.63 -63.44 -16.92
C SER A 471 -64.92 -62.28 -17.91
N THR A 472 -64.38 -61.08 -17.66
CA THR A 472 -64.34 -59.99 -18.67
C THR A 472 -62.98 -59.27 -18.71
N THR A 473 -62.34 -59.32 -19.87
CA THR A 473 -61.11 -58.60 -20.23
C THR A 473 -61.39 -57.21 -20.82
N LEU A 474 -60.70 -56.18 -20.36
CA LEU A 474 -60.46 -54.87 -21.02
C LEU A 474 -59.06 -54.41 -20.53
N ARG A 475 -57.99 -54.28 -21.33
CA ARG A 475 -57.79 -53.61 -22.63
C ARG A 475 -57.93 -52.08 -22.57
N THR A 476 -56.81 -51.40 -22.28
CA THR A 476 -56.41 -50.14 -22.94
C THR A 476 -54.89 -50.10 -22.99
N ALA A 477 -54.31 -49.98 -24.19
CA ALA A 477 -52.89 -49.70 -24.35
C ALA A 477 -52.70 -48.17 -24.38
N ALA A 478 -51.86 -47.65 -23.48
CA ALA A 478 -51.36 -46.28 -23.58
C ALA A 478 -50.04 -46.31 -24.37
N GLN A 479 -50.02 -45.55 -25.46
CA GLN A 479 -48.96 -45.56 -26.46
C GLN A 479 -47.77 -44.75 -25.95
N VAL A 480 -46.65 -45.42 -25.65
CA VAL A 480 -45.41 -44.75 -25.24
C VAL A 480 -44.78 -44.09 -26.47
N SER A 481 -44.84 -42.76 -26.52
CA SER A 481 -44.16 -41.96 -27.53
C SER A 481 -42.64 -42.02 -27.31
N THR A 482 -41.93 -42.66 -28.23
CA THR A 482 -40.47 -42.61 -28.29
C THR A 482 -40.00 -41.19 -28.64
N PRO A 483 -39.17 -40.52 -27.81
CA PRO A 483 -38.57 -39.25 -28.19
C PRO A 483 -37.51 -39.48 -29.28
N THR A 484 -37.55 -38.65 -30.32
CA THR A 484 -36.53 -38.59 -31.36
C THR A 484 -35.17 -38.24 -30.75
N PRO A 485 -34.07 -38.92 -31.09
CA PRO A 485 -32.75 -38.49 -30.65
C PRO A 485 -32.43 -37.12 -31.29
N PRO A 486 -32.00 -36.10 -30.51
CA PRO A 486 -31.49 -34.87 -31.11
C PRO A 486 -30.22 -35.19 -31.90
N THR A 487 -30.14 -34.68 -33.12
CA THR A 487 -28.87 -34.62 -33.85
C THR A 487 -27.88 -33.83 -33.01
N ALA A 488 -26.79 -34.46 -32.60
CA ALA A 488 -25.70 -33.76 -31.93
C ALA A 488 -25.03 -32.82 -32.94
N MET A 489 -25.48 -31.56 -32.98
CA MET A 489 -24.55 -30.47 -33.24
C MET A 489 -23.56 -30.49 -32.09
N ALA A 490 -22.30 -30.77 -32.39
CA ALA A 490 -21.23 -30.45 -31.46
C ALA A 490 -21.29 -28.94 -31.20
N PRO A 491 -21.24 -28.47 -29.95
CA PRO A 491 -20.99 -27.07 -29.71
C PRO A 491 -19.56 -26.78 -30.20
N ASP A 492 -19.43 -25.84 -31.13
CA ASP A 492 -18.16 -25.15 -31.34
C ASP A 492 -17.95 -24.25 -30.12
N ASP A 493 -17.50 -24.83 -29.00
CA ASP A 493 -17.12 -24.14 -27.76
C ASP A 493 -15.80 -23.37 -27.98
N THR A 494 -15.80 -22.47 -28.96
CA THR A 494 -14.72 -21.52 -29.25
C THR A 494 -14.99 -20.21 -28.53
N THR A 495 -14.11 -19.86 -27.61
CA THR A 495 -14.09 -18.57 -26.93
C THR A 495 -13.29 -17.56 -27.75
N VAL A 496 -13.69 -16.28 -27.67
CA VAL A 496 -12.94 -15.17 -28.24
C VAL A 496 -12.37 -14.33 -27.09
N SER A 497 -11.07 -14.08 -27.13
CA SER A 497 -10.35 -13.24 -26.18
C SER A 497 -9.62 -12.11 -26.90
N GLU A 498 -9.68 -10.90 -26.33
CA GLU A 498 -8.96 -9.72 -26.79
C GLU A 498 -7.70 -9.52 -25.93
N ILE A 499 -6.53 -9.69 -26.52
CA ILE A 499 -5.26 -9.36 -25.87
C ILE A 499 -4.92 -7.90 -26.17
N ARG A 500 -4.46 -7.18 -25.15
CA ARG A 500 -3.94 -5.82 -25.26
C ARG A 500 -2.53 -5.79 -24.71
N ILE A 501 -1.55 -5.37 -25.51
CA ILE A 501 -0.15 -5.32 -25.10
C ILE A 501 0.36 -3.89 -25.27
N GLY A 502 0.64 -3.22 -24.15
CA GLY A 502 1.17 -1.85 -24.12
C GLY A 502 2.69 -1.78 -24.28
N GLY A 503 3.18 -0.75 -24.96
CA GLY A 503 4.61 -0.42 -24.99
C GLY A 503 5.47 -1.17 -26.01
N ILE A 504 4.87 -1.96 -26.90
CA ILE A 504 5.59 -2.68 -27.96
C ILE A 504 6.24 -1.70 -28.96
N ALA A 505 7.52 -1.89 -29.25
CA ALA A 505 8.19 -1.20 -30.36
C ALA A 505 7.71 -1.72 -31.71
N ALA A 506 7.63 -0.84 -32.72
CA ALA A 506 7.07 -1.17 -34.03
C ALA A 506 7.76 -2.36 -34.75
N ASP A 507 9.03 -2.63 -34.43
CA ASP A 507 9.81 -3.73 -35.00
C ASP A 507 9.48 -5.10 -34.35
N ASP A 508 9.16 -5.12 -33.05
CA ASP A 508 8.84 -6.35 -32.29
C ASP A 508 7.41 -6.86 -32.55
N ARG A 509 6.52 -5.96 -32.98
CA ARG A 509 5.12 -6.26 -33.30
C ARG A 509 4.95 -7.46 -34.23
N ALA A 510 5.74 -7.54 -35.31
CA ALA A 510 5.65 -8.64 -36.27
C ALA A 510 6.14 -9.98 -35.69
N ALA A 511 7.07 -9.94 -34.74
CA ALA A 511 7.52 -11.15 -34.03
C ALA A 511 6.43 -11.65 -33.07
N ILE A 512 5.77 -10.75 -32.35
CA ILE A 512 4.66 -11.08 -31.43
C ILE A 512 3.44 -11.62 -32.19
N GLU A 513 3.03 -10.97 -33.29
CA GLU A 513 1.95 -11.48 -34.16
C GLU A 513 2.25 -12.90 -34.68
N PHE A 514 3.48 -13.14 -35.16
CA PHE A 514 3.91 -14.46 -35.64
C PHE A 514 3.99 -15.51 -34.53
N ALA A 515 4.50 -15.14 -33.35
CA ALA A 515 4.64 -16.07 -32.23
C ALA A 515 3.28 -16.47 -31.64
N ILE A 516 2.29 -15.58 -31.66
CA ILE A 516 0.90 -15.88 -31.28
C ILE A 516 0.21 -16.82 -32.29
N GLU A 517 0.46 -16.65 -33.59
CA GLU A 517 -0.05 -17.57 -34.63
C GLU A 517 0.53 -19.00 -34.51
N MET A 518 1.65 -19.16 -33.79
CA MET A 518 2.31 -20.44 -33.52
C MET A 518 1.80 -21.15 -32.25
N ILE A 519 0.87 -20.57 -31.49
CA ILE A 519 0.28 -21.21 -30.30
C ILE A 519 -0.77 -22.25 -30.74
N ASP A 520 -0.57 -23.53 -30.39
CA ASP A 520 -1.49 -24.61 -30.75
C ASP A 520 -2.92 -24.35 -30.21
N GLY A 521 -3.91 -24.43 -31.11
CA GLY A 521 -5.33 -24.24 -30.76
C GLY A 521 -5.80 -22.79 -30.72
N VAL A 522 -4.94 -21.83 -31.08
CA VAL A 522 -5.25 -20.40 -31.21
C VAL A 522 -5.38 -20.02 -32.70
N ALA A 523 -6.33 -19.14 -33.03
CA ALA A 523 -6.48 -18.56 -34.36
C ALA A 523 -6.78 -17.06 -34.27
N LEU A 524 -6.09 -16.25 -35.06
CA LEU A 524 -6.38 -14.82 -35.21
C LEU A 524 -7.74 -14.62 -35.89
N GLU A 525 -8.64 -13.89 -35.21
CA GLU A 525 -9.97 -13.55 -35.74
C GLU A 525 -9.94 -12.26 -36.57
N GLU A 526 -9.16 -11.28 -36.13
CA GLU A 526 -8.91 -10.01 -36.80
C GLU A 526 -7.38 -9.79 -36.89
N PRO A 527 -6.87 -9.14 -37.96
CA PRO A 527 -5.46 -8.71 -37.98
C PRO A 527 -5.23 -7.71 -36.85
N ALA A 528 -4.09 -7.83 -36.17
CA ALA A 528 -3.78 -7.00 -35.01
C ALA A 528 -3.90 -5.50 -35.33
N LYS A 529 -4.48 -4.75 -34.41
CA LYS A 529 -4.69 -3.31 -34.53
C LYS A 529 -3.78 -2.59 -33.55
N ASP A 530 -3.17 -1.49 -33.98
CA ASP A 530 -2.52 -0.54 -33.07
C ASP A 530 -3.57 0.49 -32.65
N ASP A 531 -3.77 0.64 -31.34
CA ASP A 531 -4.60 1.67 -30.72
C ASP A 531 -3.74 2.48 -29.74
N ASN A 532 -3.21 3.61 -30.22
CA ASN A 532 -2.38 4.55 -29.46
C ASN A 532 -1.14 3.92 -28.78
N GLY A 533 -0.43 3.00 -29.45
CA GLY A 533 0.74 2.33 -28.88
C GLY A 533 0.42 1.10 -28.02
N THR A 534 -0.83 0.65 -28.06
CA THR A 534 -1.27 -0.65 -27.54
C THR A 534 -1.60 -1.56 -28.71
N LEU A 535 -0.95 -2.72 -28.78
CA LEU A 535 -1.28 -3.76 -29.76
C LEU A 535 -2.51 -4.53 -29.28
N VAL A 536 -3.60 -4.44 -30.03
CA VAL A 536 -4.87 -5.13 -29.75
C VAL A 536 -5.03 -6.31 -30.73
N ILE A 537 -5.15 -7.51 -30.18
CA ILE A 537 -5.20 -8.77 -30.93
C ILE A 537 -6.44 -9.56 -30.51
N ARG A 538 -7.28 -9.96 -31.45
CA ARG A 538 -8.44 -10.82 -31.18
C ARG A 538 -8.17 -12.25 -31.59
N LEU A 539 -8.27 -13.14 -30.62
CA LEU A 539 -7.96 -14.55 -30.76
C LEU A 539 -9.19 -15.39 -30.48
N ARG A 540 -9.47 -16.32 -31.39
CA ARG A 540 -10.40 -17.41 -31.18
C ARG A 540 -9.62 -18.64 -30.73
N HIS A 541 -10.02 -19.24 -29.61
CA HIS A 541 -9.38 -20.43 -29.04
C HIS A 541 -10.44 -21.39 -28.50
N ALA A 542 -10.06 -22.62 -28.18
CA ALA A 542 -10.97 -23.56 -27.53
C ALA A 542 -11.21 -23.16 -26.06
N ALA A 543 -12.42 -23.38 -25.56
CA ALA A 543 -12.75 -23.15 -24.15
C ALA A 543 -11.83 -23.99 -23.23
N GLY A 544 -11.19 -23.34 -22.27
CA GLY A 544 -10.26 -23.96 -21.33
C GLY A 544 -8.79 -24.03 -21.79
N VAL A 545 -8.43 -23.45 -22.95
CA VAL A 545 -7.02 -23.15 -23.28
C VAL A 545 -6.56 -21.97 -22.44
N ASP A 546 -5.49 -22.17 -21.66
CA ASP A 546 -4.79 -21.07 -20.99
C ASP A 546 -3.93 -20.31 -22.01
N LEU A 547 -4.12 -18.99 -22.07
CA LEU A 547 -3.38 -18.10 -22.94
C LEU A 547 -2.23 -17.40 -22.20
N ILE A 548 -2.21 -17.36 -20.86
CA ILE A 548 -1.24 -16.56 -20.10
C ILE A 548 0.16 -17.17 -20.22
N ASP A 549 0.34 -18.44 -19.83
CA ASP A 549 1.65 -19.10 -19.89
C ASP A 549 2.31 -19.08 -21.29
N PRO A 550 1.60 -19.36 -22.41
CA PRO A 550 2.18 -19.23 -23.74
C PRO A 550 2.57 -17.79 -24.12
N LEU A 551 1.82 -16.78 -23.69
CA LEU A 551 2.09 -15.37 -23.98
C LEU A 551 3.29 -14.84 -23.18
N LEU A 552 3.44 -15.25 -21.92
CA LEU A 552 4.63 -14.96 -21.11
C LEU A 552 5.89 -15.65 -21.65
N SER A 553 5.73 -16.77 -22.38
CA SER A 553 6.83 -17.57 -22.93
C SER A 553 7.23 -17.19 -24.37
N LEU A 554 6.70 -16.10 -24.94
CA LEU A 554 6.99 -15.74 -26.34
C LEU A 554 8.44 -15.26 -26.52
N PRO A 555 9.11 -15.63 -27.63
CA PRO A 555 10.42 -15.10 -27.97
C PRO A 555 10.32 -13.63 -28.41
N GLY A 556 10.63 -12.70 -27.51
CA GLY A 556 10.50 -11.26 -27.76
C GLY A 556 10.87 -10.43 -26.53
N PRO A 557 10.37 -9.18 -26.42
CA PRO A 557 10.41 -8.43 -25.16
C PRO A 557 9.65 -9.20 -24.06
N GLU A 558 10.16 -9.16 -22.82
CA GLU A 558 9.49 -9.77 -21.67
C GLU A 558 8.12 -9.10 -21.46
N LEU A 559 7.05 -9.91 -21.48
CA LEU A 559 5.69 -9.44 -21.26
C LEU A 559 5.30 -9.69 -19.80
N ASN A 560 4.89 -8.65 -19.09
CA ASN A 560 4.28 -8.75 -17.78
C ASN A 560 2.76 -8.69 -17.90
N TYR A 561 2.05 -9.52 -17.13
CA TYR A 561 0.59 -9.51 -17.04
C TYR A 561 0.14 -8.45 -16.01
N VAL A 562 -0.70 -7.49 -16.42
CA VAL A 562 -0.89 -6.22 -15.66
C VAL A 562 -2.24 -6.12 -14.96
N GLY A 563 -3.26 -6.86 -15.39
CA GLY A 563 -4.64 -6.69 -14.92
C GLY A 563 -5.31 -7.99 -14.48
N ALA A 564 -6.30 -7.90 -13.59
CA ALA A 564 -7.22 -9.01 -13.38
C ALA A 564 -8.01 -9.28 -14.68
N PRO A 565 -8.23 -10.55 -15.08
CA PRO A 565 -8.90 -10.86 -16.34
C PRO A 565 -10.33 -10.33 -16.30
N ARG A 566 -10.61 -9.31 -17.13
CA ARG A 566 -11.98 -8.91 -17.47
C ARG A 566 -12.55 -9.95 -18.44
N ASP A 567 -13.86 -10.14 -18.49
CA ASP A 567 -14.50 -11.18 -19.31
C ASP A 567 -14.02 -11.12 -20.78
N GLY A 568 -13.12 -12.03 -21.15
CA GLY A 568 -12.52 -12.10 -22.49
C GLY A 568 -11.47 -11.04 -22.82
N VAL A 569 -10.86 -10.33 -21.86
CA VAL A 569 -9.77 -9.36 -22.10
C VAL A 569 -8.55 -9.64 -21.22
N LEU A 570 -7.38 -9.77 -21.85
CA LEU A 570 -6.08 -9.97 -21.21
C LEU A 570 -5.18 -8.76 -21.47
N GLU A 571 -4.66 -8.13 -20.42
CA GLU A 571 -3.86 -6.90 -20.51
C GLU A 571 -2.41 -7.19 -20.06
N PHE A 572 -1.47 -6.92 -20.97
CA PHE A 572 -0.02 -7.09 -20.78
C PHE A 572 0.72 -5.76 -21.04
N ALA A 573 1.91 -5.63 -20.47
CA ALA A 573 2.86 -4.57 -20.82
C ALA A 573 4.25 -5.18 -21.03
N VAL A 574 5.05 -4.54 -21.90
CA VAL A 574 6.49 -4.82 -21.98
C VAL A 574 7.18 -4.37 -20.68
N ALA A 575 8.07 -5.22 -20.14
CA ALA A 575 8.87 -4.98 -18.95
C ALA A 575 9.92 -3.85 -19.10
#